data_AF-A0A950U167-F1
#
_entry.id   AF-A0A950U167-F1
#
_cell.length_a   1.000
_cell.length_b   1.000
_cell.length_c   1.000
_cell.angle_alpha   90.00
_cell.angle_beta   90.00
_cell.angle_gamma   90.00
#
_symmetry.space_group_name_H-M   'P 1'
#
loop_
_entity.id
_entity.type
_entity.pdbx_description
1 polymer ?
#
loop_
_entity_poly.entity_id
_entity_poly.type
_entity_poly.pdbx_seq_one_letter_code
_entity_poly.pdbx_strand_id
1 'polypeptide(L)'
;MRRAAPGVPVELPKIISVDDHVVEPAHVWQTWLPEKHRAKGPRVERKRWGAFRLKKGAKYEMTEDPEGEWGDAWIYEDKVIYVQKKFVAIPKSATEGDDVSTFDKTVMTMTAVTYDDMRPGCYDAKERKKDFEINWVDGSLPFPTFPRFCGQTFKEADDKDLALACVQAYNDWMVEEWCDPSIGINIPLCIMPLWDVELAAKEIQRNAARGVRAVCFSELPTRLDLPSIHTGYWDPFFTTCQETETT
;
A
#
# COMPACT_ATOMS: atom_id res chain seq x y z
N MET A 1 36.18 6.32 1.80
CA MET A 1 35.84 4.92 1.45
C MET A 1 37.13 4.14 1.25
N ARG A 2 37.39 3.12 2.09
CA ARG A 2 38.55 2.24 1.93
C ARG A 2 38.31 1.37 0.69
N ARG A 3 39.18 1.43 -0.32
CA ARG A 3 39.15 0.49 -1.45
C ARG A 3 39.57 -0.88 -0.94
N ALA A 4 38.72 -1.90 -1.14
CA ALA A 4 39.07 -3.29 -0.88
C ALA A 4 40.29 -3.69 -1.73
N ALA A 5 41.15 -4.56 -1.18
CA ALA A 5 42.27 -5.11 -1.92
C ALA A 5 41.78 -5.94 -3.13
N PRO A 6 42.47 -5.90 -4.27
CA PRO A 6 42.06 -6.66 -5.46
C PRO A 6 42.05 -8.16 -5.16
N GLY A 7 40.91 -8.82 -5.40
CA GLY A 7 40.76 -10.27 -5.28
C GLY A 7 39.93 -10.77 -4.09
N VAL A 8 39.45 -9.89 -3.21
CA VAL A 8 38.43 -10.27 -2.20
C VAL A 8 37.05 -9.95 -2.78
N PRO A 9 36.15 -10.94 -2.94
CA PRO A 9 34.76 -10.67 -3.30
C PRO A 9 34.18 -9.72 -2.25
N VAL A 10 33.74 -8.53 -2.68
CA VAL A 10 32.98 -7.64 -1.82
C VAL A 10 31.57 -8.19 -1.79
N GLU A 11 31.20 -8.85 -0.70
CA GLU A 11 29.80 -9.15 -0.43
C GLU A 11 29.06 -7.83 -0.23
N LEU A 12 28.12 -7.53 -1.13
CA LEU A 12 27.31 -6.32 -1.00
C LEU A 12 26.37 -6.50 0.19
N PRO A 13 26.22 -5.48 1.06
CA PRO A 13 25.18 -5.55 2.09
C PRO A 13 23.81 -5.63 1.42
N LYS A 14 22.86 -6.28 2.10
CA LYS A 14 21.45 -6.21 1.71
C LYS A 14 20.96 -4.76 1.69
N ILE A 15 19.95 -4.49 0.87
CA ILE A 15 19.40 -3.15 0.69
C ILE A 15 18.14 -2.93 1.54
N ILE A 16 17.87 -1.68 1.90
CA ILE A 16 16.57 -1.26 2.42
C ILE A 16 15.79 -0.64 1.27
N SER A 17 14.64 -1.22 0.91
CA SER A 17 13.73 -0.63 -0.06
C SER A 17 12.94 0.49 0.61
N VAL A 18 13.18 1.74 0.20
CA VAL A 18 12.43 2.89 0.72
C VAL A 18 11.12 3.13 -0.04
N ASP A 19 10.85 2.32 -1.06
CA ASP A 19 9.65 2.40 -1.90
C ASP A 19 9.32 1.00 -2.46
N ASP A 20 8.56 0.23 -1.69
CA ASP A 20 7.79 -0.90 -2.20
C ASP A 20 6.30 -0.64 -1.97
N HIS A 21 5.44 -1.49 -2.53
CA HIS A 21 4.01 -1.45 -2.25
C HIS A 21 3.51 -2.75 -1.64
N VAL A 22 2.47 -2.65 -0.82
CA VAL A 22 1.66 -3.81 -0.42
C VAL A 22 0.34 -3.79 -1.17
N VAL A 23 -0.03 -4.95 -1.69
CA VAL A 23 -1.40 -5.20 -2.12
C VAL A 23 -2.17 -5.64 -0.88
N GLU A 24 -3.11 -4.81 -0.43
CA GLU A 24 -3.89 -5.13 0.76
C GLU A 24 -4.64 -6.45 0.55
N PRO A 25 -4.55 -7.42 1.47
CA PRO A 25 -5.34 -8.64 1.41
C PRO A 25 -6.84 -8.36 1.38
N ALA A 26 -7.60 -9.23 0.71
CA ALA A 26 -9.05 -9.07 0.58
C ALA A 26 -9.80 -8.98 1.93
N HIS A 27 -9.21 -9.50 3.01
CA HIS A 27 -9.83 -9.54 4.33
C HIS A 27 -9.59 -8.29 5.19
N VAL A 28 -8.69 -7.37 4.82
CA VAL A 28 -8.23 -6.27 5.71
C VAL A 28 -9.40 -5.56 6.38
N TRP A 29 -10.32 -4.98 5.61
CA TRP A 29 -11.46 -4.25 6.18
C TRP A 29 -12.60 -5.14 6.67
N GLN A 30 -12.61 -6.44 6.36
CA GLN A 30 -13.59 -7.38 6.92
C GLN A 30 -13.16 -7.88 8.31
N THR A 31 -11.86 -7.96 8.56
CA THR A 31 -11.29 -8.34 9.86
C THR A 31 -11.17 -7.14 10.80
N TRP A 32 -10.54 -6.06 10.32
CA TRP A 32 -10.05 -4.97 11.16
C TRP A 32 -11.05 -3.82 11.36
N LEU A 33 -12.12 -3.72 10.56
CA LEU A 33 -13.18 -2.76 10.86
C LEU A 33 -14.01 -3.21 12.07
N PRO A 34 -14.50 -2.24 12.88
CA PRO A 34 -15.58 -2.50 13.83
C PRO A 34 -16.79 -3.12 13.12
N GLU A 35 -17.45 -4.08 13.75
CA GLU A 35 -18.54 -4.87 13.15
C GLU A 35 -19.63 -4.01 12.49
N LYS A 36 -20.01 -2.89 13.14
CA LYS A 36 -21.00 -1.92 12.63
C LYS A 36 -20.65 -1.33 11.26
N HIS A 37 -19.37 -1.32 10.88
CA HIS A 37 -18.87 -0.72 9.64
C HIS A 37 -18.59 -1.76 8.54
N ARG A 38 -18.40 -3.04 8.86
CA ARG A 38 -17.94 -4.08 7.91
C ARG A 38 -18.81 -4.20 6.67
N ALA A 39 -20.13 -4.14 6.84
CA ALA A 39 -21.08 -4.25 5.72
C ALA A 39 -20.96 -3.11 4.69
N LYS A 40 -20.53 -1.92 5.11
CA LYS A 40 -20.32 -0.76 4.24
C LYS A 40 -18.85 -0.53 3.87
N GLY A 41 -17.94 -1.20 4.58
CA GLY A 41 -16.50 -1.05 4.40
C GLY A 41 -16.01 -1.58 3.05
N PRO A 42 -14.73 -1.31 2.73
CA PRO A 42 -14.09 -1.87 1.55
C PRO A 42 -14.21 -3.40 1.49
N ARG A 43 -14.46 -3.90 0.29
CA ARG A 43 -14.52 -5.34 0.01
C ARG A 43 -13.99 -5.65 -1.38
N VAL A 44 -13.56 -6.88 -1.59
CA VAL A 44 -13.14 -7.36 -2.90
C VAL A 44 -14.30 -8.07 -3.59
N GLU A 45 -14.53 -7.75 -4.86
CA GLU A 45 -15.42 -8.47 -5.75
C GLU A 45 -14.64 -8.97 -6.96
N ARG A 46 -14.81 -10.26 -7.30
CA ARG A 46 -14.22 -10.87 -8.49
C ARG A 46 -15.14 -10.67 -9.69
N LYS A 47 -14.62 -10.03 -10.74
CA LYS A 47 -15.36 -9.78 -11.98
C LYS A 47 -14.46 -10.00 -13.19
N ARG A 48 -15.04 -9.91 -14.39
CA ARG A 48 -14.29 -9.89 -15.64
C ARG A 48 -14.13 -8.47 -16.13
N TRP A 49 -12.92 -8.14 -16.57
CA TRP A 49 -12.51 -6.79 -16.92
C TRP A 49 -11.93 -6.73 -18.32
N GLY A 50 -12.38 -5.76 -19.10
CA GLY A 50 -11.79 -5.42 -20.39
C GLY A 50 -10.46 -4.69 -20.26
N ALA A 51 -9.98 -4.15 -21.37
CA ALA A 51 -8.72 -3.41 -21.41
C ALA A 51 -8.77 -2.13 -20.56
N PHE A 52 -7.70 -1.89 -19.79
CA PHE A 52 -7.58 -0.65 -19.01
C PHE A 52 -7.07 0.51 -19.86
N ARG A 53 -7.63 1.70 -19.63
CA ARG A 53 -7.14 2.94 -20.24
C ARG A 53 -6.59 3.86 -19.17
N LEU A 54 -5.32 4.22 -19.30
CA LEU A 54 -4.68 5.22 -18.45
C LEU A 54 -5.13 6.62 -18.88
N LYS A 55 -5.82 7.31 -17.98
CA LYS A 55 -6.20 8.72 -18.10
C LYS A 55 -5.18 9.60 -17.37
N LYS A 56 -5.20 10.90 -17.67
CA LYS A 56 -4.34 11.91 -17.03
C LYS A 56 -4.48 11.84 -15.50
N GLY A 57 -3.34 11.92 -14.80
CA GLY A 57 -3.30 11.88 -13.33
C GLY A 57 -3.38 10.47 -12.75
N ALA A 58 -2.83 9.47 -13.44
CA ALA A 58 -2.79 8.07 -13.00
C ALA A 58 -4.17 7.46 -12.67
N LYS A 59 -5.22 7.95 -13.33
CA LYS A 59 -6.58 7.39 -13.22
C LYS A 59 -6.77 6.31 -14.27
N TYR A 60 -7.34 5.17 -13.88
CA TYR A 60 -7.60 4.08 -14.80
C TYR A 60 -9.09 4.01 -15.09
N GLU A 61 -9.45 3.99 -16.37
CA GLU A 61 -10.78 3.57 -16.79
C GLU A 61 -10.77 2.05 -16.93
N MET A 62 -11.69 1.44 -16.20
CA MET A 62 -11.83 0.00 -16.04
C MET A 62 -13.30 -0.31 -16.30
N THR A 63 -13.57 -1.15 -17.29
CA THR A 63 -14.93 -1.55 -17.67
C THR A 63 -15.10 -3.04 -17.46
N GLU A 64 -16.16 -3.42 -16.77
CA GLU A 64 -16.59 -4.81 -16.72
C GLU A 64 -16.87 -5.28 -18.15
N ASP A 65 -16.37 -6.46 -18.49
CA ASP A 65 -16.51 -7.06 -19.81
C ASP A 65 -16.71 -8.57 -19.62
N PRO A 66 -17.87 -9.14 -20.02
CA PRO A 66 -18.11 -10.57 -19.92
C PRO A 66 -17.07 -11.43 -20.64
N GLU A 67 -16.40 -10.90 -21.66
CA GLU A 67 -15.32 -11.57 -22.41
C GLU A 67 -13.91 -11.19 -21.92
N GLY A 68 -13.84 -10.35 -20.88
CA GLY A 68 -12.60 -9.86 -20.30
C GLY A 68 -11.88 -10.88 -19.41
N GLU A 69 -10.75 -10.44 -18.84
CA GLU A 69 -9.94 -11.23 -17.93
C GLU A 69 -10.50 -11.18 -16.50
N TRP A 70 -10.40 -12.29 -15.77
CA TRP A 70 -10.76 -12.33 -14.36
C TRP A 70 -9.85 -11.41 -13.54
N GLY A 71 -10.45 -10.60 -12.69
CA GLY A 71 -9.73 -9.71 -11.79
C GLY A 71 -10.48 -9.42 -10.52
N ASP A 72 -9.71 -9.24 -9.46
CA ASP A 72 -10.23 -8.87 -8.14
C ASP A 72 -10.23 -7.34 -8.00
N ALA A 73 -11.38 -6.79 -7.62
CA ALA A 73 -11.60 -5.37 -7.57
C ALA A 73 -12.07 -4.92 -6.19
N TRP A 74 -11.47 -3.87 -5.68
CA TRP A 74 -11.89 -3.21 -4.45
C TRP A 74 -13.10 -2.31 -4.71
N ILE A 75 -14.16 -2.58 -3.96
CA ILE A 75 -15.41 -1.83 -3.94
C ILE A 75 -15.51 -1.08 -2.62
N TYR A 76 -15.86 0.20 -2.67
CA TYR A 76 -16.11 1.04 -1.50
C TYR A 76 -17.11 2.14 -1.86
N GLU A 77 -18.09 2.38 -0.99
CA GLU A 77 -19.23 3.28 -1.26
C GLU A 77 -19.92 3.00 -2.60
N ASP A 78 -20.13 1.70 -2.89
CA ASP A 78 -20.75 1.19 -4.12
C ASP A 78 -20.05 1.60 -5.43
N LYS A 79 -18.78 2.03 -5.33
CA LYS A 79 -17.92 2.40 -6.45
C LYS A 79 -16.78 1.39 -6.57
N VAL A 80 -16.42 1.06 -7.80
CA VAL A 80 -15.16 0.37 -8.11
C VAL A 80 -14.03 1.38 -7.91
N ILE A 81 -13.17 1.14 -6.92
CA ILE A 81 -12.05 2.03 -6.61
C ILE A 81 -10.78 1.60 -7.34
N TYR A 82 -10.48 0.29 -7.31
CA TYR A 82 -9.23 -0.24 -7.82
C TYR A 82 -9.41 -1.69 -8.28
N VAL A 83 -8.93 -2.00 -9.48
CA VAL A 83 -8.84 -3.39 -9.98
C VAL A 83 -7.38 -3.82 -9.91
N GLN A 84 -7.12 -4.97 -9.30
CA GLN A 84 -5.78 -5.57 -9.30
C GLN A 84 -5.32 -5.80 -10.73
N LYS A 85 -4.07 -5.47 -11.03
CA LYS A 85 -3.53 -5.49 -12.39
C LYS A 85 -2.12 -6.05 -12.45
N LYS A 86 -1.83 -6.83 -13.49
CA LYS A 86 -0.55 -7.55 -13.65
C LYS A 86 0.66 -6.62 -13.57
N PHE A 87 0.57 -5.42 -14.12
CA PHE A 87 1.65 -4.43 -14.06
C PHE A 87 2.03 -3.97 -12.64
N VAL A 88 1.10 -4.02 -11.67
CA VAL A 88 1.35 -3.61 -10.27
C VAL A 88 1.57 -4.82 -9.36
N ALA A 89 0.83 -5.89 -9.59
CA ALA A 89 0.72 -7.01 -8.69
C ALA A 89 1.22 -8.30 -9.35
N ILE A 90 2.51 -8.30 -9.69
CA ILE A 90 3.32 -9.36 -10.32
C ILE A 90 2.54 -10.67 -10.53
N PRO A 91 2.10 -10.99 -11.76
CA PRO A 91 1.40 -12.24 -12.01
C PRO A 91 2.36 -13.41 -11.81
N LYS A 92 1.87 -14.56 -11.36
CA LYS A 92 2.69 -15.78 -11.18
C LYS A 92 3.42 -16.19 -12.46
N SER A 93 2.81 -15.96 -13.62
CA SER A 93 3.43 -16.21 -14.93
C SER A 93 4.67 -15.35 -15.22
N ALA A 94 4.88 -14.24 -14.51
CA ALA A 94 6.10 -13.43 -14.63
C ALA A 94 7.27 -14.02 -13.84
N THR A 95 7.00 -14.88 -12.87
CA THR A 95 8.00 -15.48 -11.96
C THR A 95 7.77 -16.98 -11.87
N GLU A 96 8.03 -17.72 -12.95
CA GLU A 96 7.98 -19.18 -12.91
C GLU A 96 9.13 -19.72 -12.04
N GLY A 97 8.88 -19.85 -10.74
CA GLY A 97 9.87 -20.22 -9.72
C GLY A 97 10.46 -19.02 -8.96
N ASP A 98 11.66 -19.22 -8.42
CA ASP A 98 12.36 -18.26 -7.56
C ASP A 98 13.67 -17.74 -8.17
N ASP A 99 13.96 -18.06 -9.44
CA ASP A 99 15.10 -17.49 -10.17
C ASP A 99 14.75 -16.09 -10.69
N VAL A 100 15.25 -15.06 -10.03
CA VAL A 100 15.00 -13.65 -10.41
C VAL A 100 15.48 -13.31 -11.82
N SER A 101 16.43 -14.08 -12.37
CA SER A 101 16.93 -13.87 -13.73
C SER A 101 15.93 -14.26 -14.81
N THR A 102 14.89 -15.02 -14.46
CA THR A 102 13.84 -15.48 -15.39
C THR A 102 12.59 -14.60 -15.39
N PHE A 103 12.64 -13.43 -14.72
CA PHE A 103 11.49 -12.52 -14.64
C PHE A 103 10.99 -12.08 -16.03
N ASP A 104 9.81 -12.56 -16.43
CA ASP A 104 9.21 -12.25 -17.72
C ASP A 104 8.42 -10.94 -17.66
N LYS A 105 9.06 -9.88 -18.13
CA LYS A 105 8.45 -8.54 -18.23
C LYS A 105 7.34 -8.46 -19.28
N THR A 106 7.26 -9.40 -20.23
CA THR A 106 6.31 -9.32 -21.35
C THR A 106 4.87 -9.54 -20.90
N VAL A 107 4.67 -10.27 -19.80
CA VAL A 107 3.34 -10.53 -19.21
C VAL A 107 2.91 -9.47 -18.18
N MET A 108 3.80 -8.53 -17.82
CA MET A 108 3.53 -7.37 -16.95
C MET A 108 2.70 -6.32 -17.71
N THR A 109 1.44 -6.63 -17.97
CA THR A 109 0.55 -5.82 -18.80
C THR A 109 -0.50 -5.06 -17.99
N MET A 110 -1.11 -4.06 -18.61
CA MET A 110 -2.21 -3.27 -18.02
C MET A 110 -3.56 -4.01 -18.14
N THR A 111 -3.60 -5.24 -17.63
CA THR A 111 -4.79 -6.12 -17.60
C THR A 111 -5.05 -6.58 -16.17
N ALA A 112 -6.29 -7.02 -15.93
CA ALA A 112 -6.72 -7.53 -14.63
C ALA A 112 -5.90 -8.74 -14.15
N VAL A 113 -5.81 -8.90 -12.84
CA VAL A 113 -5.28 -10.12 -12.21
C VAL A 113 -6.10 -10.45 -10.96
N THR A 114 -6.18 -11.74 -10.63
CA THR A 114 -6.79 -12.20 -9.38
C THR A 114 -5.71 -12.34 -8.29
N TYR A 115 -6.09 -12.39 -7.01
CA TYR A 115 -5.17 -12.79 -5.94
C TYR A 115 -4.61 -14.20 -6.19
N ASP A 116 -5.39 -15.11 -6.79
CA ASP A 116 -4.96 -16.48 -7.09
C ASP A 116 -3.86 -16.53 -8.16
N ASP A 117 -3.84 -15.58 -9.09
CA ASP A 117 -2.85 -15.48 -10.16
C ASP A 117 -1.73 -14.47 -9.87
N MET A 118 -1.77 -13.83 -8.70
CA MET A 118 -0.77 -12.87 -8.21
C MET A 118 0.33 -13.58 -7.41
N ARG A 119 1.59 -13.14 -7.53
CA ARG A 119 2.68 -13.66 -6.69
C ARG A 119 2.31 -13.41 -5.22
N PRO A 120 2.27 -14.45 -4.36
CA PRO A 120 1.77 -14.32 -3.00
C PRO A 120 2.48 -13.26 -2.16
N GLY A 121 3.79 -13.04 -2.39
CA GLY A 121 4.54 -12.00 -1.70
C GLY A 121 3.95 -10.61 -1.87
N CYS A 122 3.15 -10.31 -2.90
CA CYS A 122 2.46 -9.03 -3.03
C CYS A 122 1.47 -8.74 -1.88
N TYR A 123 0.88 -9.76 -1.25
CA TYR A 123 -0.17 -9.60 -0.24
C TYR A 123 -0.02 -10.53 0.99
N ASP A 124 0.96 -11.42 1.04
CA ASP A 124 1.26 -12.26 2.20
C ASP A 124 2.64 -11.91 2.78
N ALA A 125 2.69 -11.54 4.06
CA ALA A 125 3.91 -11.08 4.71
C ALA A 125 4.99 -12.18 4.85
N LYS A 126 4.59 -13.45 4.99
CA LYS A 126 5.52 -14.58 5.08
C LYS A 126 6.14 -14.88 3.72
N GLU A 127 5.34 -14.81 2.66
CA GLU A 127 5.84 -14.97 1.29
C GLU A 127 6.69 -13.76 0.86
N ARG A 128 6.31 -12.53 1.25
CA ARG A 128 7.12 -11.31 1.05
C ARG A 128 8.53 -11.47 1.60
N LYS A 129 8.67 -12.05 2.80
CA LYS A 129 9.98 -12.28 3.40
C LYS A 129 10.87 -13.18 2.54
N LYS A 130 10.30 -14.21 1.90
CA LYS A 130 11.05 -15.07 0.97
C LYS A 130 11.48 -14.29 -0.26
N ASP A 131 10.59 -13.45 -0.79
CA ASP A 131 10.90 -12.58 -1.93
C ASP A 131 12.02 -11.58 -1.61
N PHE A 132 12.08 -11.06 -0.39
CA PHE A 132 13.18 -10.19 0.05
C PHE A 132 14.52 -10.92 0.16
N GLU A 133 14.53 -12.16 0.66
CA GLU A 133 15.76 -12.98 0.64
C GLU A 133 16.26 -13.21 -0.79
N ILE A 134 15.34 -13.50 -1.71
CA ILE A 134 15.63 -13.71 -3.12
C ILE A 134 16.18 -12.42 -3.80
N ASN A 135 15.61 -11.26 -3.46
CA ASN A 135 15.94 -9.96 -4.07
C ASN A 135 17.02 -9.16 -3.31
N TRP A 136 17.71 -9.77 -2.33
CA TRP A 136 18.78 -9.14 -1.55
C TRP A 136 18.32 -7.91 -0.71
N VAL A 137 17.09 -7.96 -0.19
CA VAL A 137 16.45 -6.91 0.62
C VAL A 137 16.45 -7.30 2.11
N ASP A 138 16.84 -6.37 2.99
CA ASP A 138 16.86 -6.53 4.46
C ASP A 138 15.66 -5.89 5.14
N GLY A 139 15.01 -4.95 4.46
CA GLY A 139 13.79 -4.33 4.93
C GLY A 139 13.15 -3.40 3.92
N SER A 140 11.89 -3.04 4.16
CA SER A 140 11.06 -2.33 3.19
C SER A 140 10.01 -1.45 3.85
N LEU A 141 9.78 -0.26 3.27
CA LEU A 141 8.60 0.57 3.52
C LEU A 141 7.48 0.21 2.51
N PRO A 142 6.38 -0.42 2.96
CA PRO A 142 5.31 -0.88 2.07
C PRO A 142 4.22 0.19 1.91
N PHE A 143 4.30 0.99 0.84
CA PHE A 143 3.25 1.94 0.49
C PHE A 143 1.91 1.25 0.19
N PRO A 144 0.78 1.90 0.54
CA PRO A 144 -0.56 1.40 0.21
C PRO A 144 -0.79 1.31 -1.31
N THR A 145 -1.68 0.39 -1.71
CA THR A 145 -2.18 0.27 -3.08
C THR A 145 -3.63 0.75 -3.19
N PHE A 146 -4.60 0.07 -2.55
CA PHE A 146 -6.01 0.43 -2.62
C PHE A 146 -6.34 1.80 -1.98
N PRO A 147 -5.84 2.12 -0.76
CA PRO A 147 -6.04 3.43 -0.17
C PRO A 147 -5.41 4.58 -0.96
N ARG A 148 -4.58 4.24 -1.96
CA ARG A 148 -3.62 5.10 -2.66
C ARG A 148 -2.56 5.66 -1.72
N PHE A 149 -1.55 6.30 -2.32
CA PHE A 149 -0.29 6.71 -1.69
C PHE A 149 -0.39 7.19 -0.23
N CYS A 150 -1.36 8.06 0.10
CA CYS A 150 -1.51 8.60 1.46
C CYS A 150 -2.95 8.53 2.00
N GLY A 151 -3.76 7.58 1.52
CA GLY A 151 -5.14 7.41 1.99
C GLY A 151 -6.16 8.32 1.27
N GLN A 152 -5.86 8.74 0.04
CA GLN A 152 -6.76 9.60 -0.75
C GLN A 152 -8.15 8.96 -0.94
N THR A 153 -8.24 7.63 -1.03
CA THR A 153 -9.51 6.91 -1.12
C THR A 153 -10.46 7.27 0.02
N PHE A 154 -9.95 7.39 1.24
CA PHE A 154 -10.75 7.76 2.41
C PHE A 154 -10.96 9.28 2.51
N LYS A 155 -10.01 10.08 2.02
CA LYS A 155 -10.20 11.54 1.85
C LYS A 155 -11.34 11.89 0.90
N GLU A 156 -11.54 11.08 -0.14
CA GLU A 156 -12.59 11.30 -1.14
C GLU A 156 -13.93 10.65 -0.78
N ALA A 157 -13.98 9.84 0.28
CA ALA A 157 -15.19 9.18 0.76
C ALA A 157 -16.26 10.18 1.23
N ASP A 158 -17.53 9.83 1.03
CA ASP A 158 -18.70 10.59 1.48
C ASP A 158 -18.94 10.40 2.99
N ASP A 159 -18.85 9.17 3.51
CA ASP A 159 -19.03 8.85 4.93
C ASP A 159 -17.69 8.98 5.71
N LYS A 160 -17.47 10.12 6.36
CA LYS A 160 -16.24 10.39 7.12
C LYS A 160 -16.08 9.57 8.39
N ASP A 161 -17.17 9.08 8.98
CA ASP A 161 -17.11 8.24 10.17
C ASP A 161 -16.59 6.84 9.78
N LEU A 162 -17.11 6.30 8.68
CA LEU A 162 -16.60 5.07 8.07
C LEU A 162 -15.16 5.25 7.55
N ALA A 163 -14.86 6.38 6.90
CA ALA A 163 -13.53 6.65 6.35
C ALA A 163 -12.46 6.69 7.45
N LEU A 164 -12.75 7.32 8.60
CA LEU A 164 -11.86 7.30 9.76
C LEU A 164 -11.64 5.88 10.27
N ALA A 165 -12.71 5.10 10.43
CA ALA A 165 -12.61 3.70 10.84
C ALA A 165 -11.78 2.87 9.84
N CYS A 166 -11.87 3.14 8.54
CA CYS A 166 -11.07 2.45 7.52
C CYS A 166 -9.58 2.80 7.58
N VAL A 167 -9.24 4.06 7.89
CA VAL A 167 -7.85 4.48 8.13
C VAL A 167 -7.27 3.76 9.34
N GLN A 168 -8.02 3.75 10.45
CA GLN A 168 -7.60 3.07 11.68
C GLN A 168 -7.43 1.56 11.46
N ALA A 169 -8.39 0.91 10.79
CA ALA A 169 -8.31 -0.50 10.44
C ALA A 169 -7.10 -0.84 9.55
N TYR A 170 -6.78 0.03 8.57
CA TYR A 170 -5.58 -0.15 7.75
C TYR A 170 -4.30 -0.04 8.59
N ASN A 171 -4.21 0.97 9.48
CA ASN A 171 -3.04 1.17 10.34
C ASN A 171 -2.91 0.05 11.39
N ASP A 172 -4.02 -0.53 11.85
CA ASP A 172 -4.01 -1.66 12.77
C ASP A 172 -3.48 -2.91 12.07
N TRP A 173 -4.01 -3.22 10.88
CA TRP A 173 -3.52 -4.30 10.02
C TRP A 173 -2.04 -4.14 9.62
N MET A 174 -1.65 -2.93 9.19
CA MET A 174 -0.27 -2.62 8.79
C MET A 174 0.72 -2.93 9.90
N VAL A 175 0.39 -2.57 11.14
CA VAL A 175 1.26 -2.81 12.28
C VAL A 175 1.20 -4.27 12.73
N GLU A 176 0.01 -4.80 13.00
CA GLU A 176 -0.15 -6.08 13.73
C GLU A 176 -0.07 -7.31 12.84
N GLU A 177 -0.54 -7.22 11.59
CA GLU A 177 -0.59 -8.38 10.70
C GLU A 177 0.53 -8.33 9.66
N TRP A 178 0.76 -7.16 9.08
CA TRP A 178 1.72 -7.00 7.98
C TRP A 178 3.17 -6.88 8.48
N CYS A 179 3.41 -6.04 9.48
CA CYS A 179 4.75 -5.70 9.94
C CYS A 179 5.23 -6.53 11.13
N ASP A 180 4.44 -6.70 12.18
CA ASP A 180 4.87 -7.36 13.43
C ASP A 180 5.47 -8.77 13.19
N PRO A 181 4.85 -9.66 12.38
CA PRO A 181 5.40 -10.99 12.13
C PRO A 181 6.74 -11.01 11.38
N SER A 182 7.12 -9.88 10.75
CA SER A 182 8.35 -9.78 9.96
C SER A 182 9.60 -9.53 10.81
N ILE A 183 9.43 -9.14 12.08
CA ILE A 183 10.52 -8.80 13.03
C ILE A 183 11.46 -7.74 12.43
N GLY A 184 10.89 -6.63 11.97
CA GLY A 184 11.64 -5.46 11.49
C GLY A 184 12.02 -5.45 10.01
N ILE A 185 11.65 -6.49 9.25
CA ILE A 185 11.86 -6.53 7.79
C ILE A 185 10.82 -5.63 7.09
N ASN A 186 9.53 -5.79 7.37
CA ASN A 186 8.53 -4.83 6.94
C ASN A 186 8.49 -3.69 7.98
N ILE A 187 8.71 -2.45 7.53
CA ILE A 187 8.70 -1.25 8.37
C ILE A 187 7.31 -0.62 8.28
N PRO A 188 6.57 -0.43 9.39
CA PRO A 188 5.21 0.11 9.34
C PRO A 188 5.15 1.50 8.71
N LEU A 189 4.26 1.66 7.73
CA LEU A 189 3.98 2.92 7.05
C LEU A 189 2.47 3.19 7.07
N CYS A 190 2.05 4.11 7.94
CA CYS A 190 0.64 4.37 8.23
C CYS A 190 0.07 5.50 7.37
N ILE A 191 -1.23 5.48 7.11
CA ILE A 191 -1.97 6.56 6.42
C ILE A 191 -2.75 7.42 7.41
N MET A 192 -3.03 8.67 7.06
CA MET A 192 -3.67 9.64 7.95
C MET A 192 -5.01 10.15 7.38
N PRO A 193 -5.99 10.52 8.23
CA PRO A 193 -7.24 11.14 7.80
C PRO A 193 -7.00 12.56 7.28
N LEU A 194 -6.63 12.68 5.99
CA LEU A 194 -6.18 13.93 5.36
C LEU A 194 -7.19 15.10 5.39
N TRP A 195 -8.46 14.84 5.71
CA TRP A 195 -9.51 15.86 5.75
C TRP A 195 -9.54 16.67 7.05
N ASP A 196 -8.84 16.24 8.09
CA ASP A 196 -8.82 16.90 9.40
C ASP A 196 -7.43 16.73 10.03
N VAL A 197 -6.72 17.86 10.17
CA VAL A 197 -5.33 17.86 10.67
C VAL A 197 -5.23 17.41 12.12
N GLU A 198 -6.24 17.68 12.96
CA GLU A 198 -6.25 17.29 14.36
C GLU A 198 -6.50 15.79 14.51
N LEU A 199 -7.37 15.21 13.66
CA LEU A 199 -7.51 13.75 13.57
C LEU A 199 -6.22 13.11 13.07
N ALA A 200 -5.53 13.72 12.10
CA ALA A 200 -4.25 13.21 11.62
C ALA A 200 -3.19 13.23 12.73
N ALA A 201 -3.09 14.31 13.49
CA ALA A 201 -2.18 14.41 14.63
C ALA A 201 -2.46 13.31 15.67
N LYS A 202 -3.73 13.08 16.03
CA LYS A 202 -4.12 12.02 16.98
C LYS A 202 -3.76 10.62 16.47
N GLU A 203 -3.95 10.36 15.18
CA GLU A 203 -3.63 9.07 14.59
C GLU A 203 -2.11 8.85 14.47
N ILE A 204 -1.31 9.90 14.26
CA ILE A 204 0.16 9.84 14.39
C ILE A 204 0.53 9.45 15.82
N GLN A 205 0.01 10.15 16.83
CA GLN A 205 0.31 9.85 18.24
C GLN A 205 -0.04 8.39 18.60
N ARG A 206 -1.21 7.92 18.16
CA ARG A 206 -1.67 6.54 18.39
C ARG A 206 -0.68 5.51 17.83
N ASN A 207 -0.22 5.71 16.59
CA ASN A 207 0.68 4.76 15.94
C ASN A 207 2.13 4.91 16.44
N ALA A 208 2.58 6.12 16.78
CA ALA A 208 3.90 6.31 17.37
C ALA A 208 4.05 5.63 18.74
N ALA A 209 2.98 5.62 19.55
CA ALA A 209 2.90 4.86 20.79
C ALA A 209 3.01 3.33 20.59
N ARG A 210 2.73 2.84 19.37
CA ARG A 210 2.90 1.44 18.95
C ARG A 210 4.26 1.18 18.29
N GLY A 211 5.17 2.17 18.29
CA GLY A 211 6.51 2.05 17.71
C GLY A 211 6.61 2.44 16.23
N VAL A 212 5.53 2.92 15.61
CA VAL A 212 5.58 3.41 14.22
C VAL A 212 6.40 4.69 14.14
N ARG A 213 7.21 4.82 13.08
CA ARG A 213 8.08 5.97 12.84
C ARG A 213 7.95 6.56 11.44
N ALA A 214 7.02 6.05 10.62
CA ALA A 214 6.79 6.56 9.26
C ALA A 214 5.30 6.71 8.97
N VAL A 215 4.94 7.80 8.27
CA VAL A 215 3.58 8.05 7.78
C VAL A 215 3.58 8.50 6.32
N CYS A 216 2.53 8.14 5.58
CA CYS A 216 2.33 8.66 4.24
C CYS A 216 1.74 10.08 4.28
N PHE A 217 2.37 11.00 3.56
CA PHE A 217 1.87 12.35 3.34
C PHE A 217 2.14 12.80 1.90
N SER A 218 1.27 13.61 1.32
CA SER A 218 1.50 14.12 -0.04
C SER A 218 2.45 15.32 -0.02
N GLU A 219 3.43 15.28 -0.92
CA GLU A 219 4.33 16.37 -1.25
C GLU A 219 3.61 17.58 -1.90
N LEU A 220 2.39 17.38 -2.41
CA LEU A 220 1.55 18.42 -3.01
C LEU A 220 0.08 18.34 -2.54
N PRO A 221 -0.25 18.67 -1.26
CA PRO A 221 -1.61 18.60 -0.75
C PRO A 221 -2.63 19.44 -1.56
N THR A 222 -2.17 20.53 -2.17
CA THR A 222 -2.99 21.38 -3.05
C THR A 222 -3.48 20.67 -4.32
N ARG A 223 -2.81 19.60 -4.76
CA ARG A 223 -3.28 18.73 -5.85
C ARG A 223 -4.38 17.75 -5.41
N LEU A 224 -4.62 17.66 -4.11
CA LEU A 224 -5.66 16.86 -3.47
C LEU A 224 -6.80 17.74 -2.93
N ASP A 225 -6.87 19.02 -3.32
CA ASP A 225 -7.79 20.03 -2.80
C ASP A 225 -7.67 20.24 -1.28
N LEU A 226 -6.44 20.15 -0.75
CA LEU A 226 -6.12 20.42 0.65
C LEU A 226 -5.28 21.70 0.78
N PRO A 227 -5.21 22.32 1.98
CA PRO A 227 -4.38 23.50 2.22
C PRO A 227 -2.91 23.26 1.90
N SER A 228 -2.22 24.29 1.43
CA SER A 228 -0.77 24.23 1.19
C SER A 228 0.01 24.07 2.50
N ILE A 229 1.14 23.36 2.46
CA ILE A 229 2.08 23.22 3.59
C ILE A 229 2.66 24.56 4.06
N HIS A 230 2.55 25.62 3.24
CA HIS A 230 3.05 26.96 3.58
C HIS A 230 2.01 27.85 4.31
N THR A 231 0.86 27.30 4.72
CA THR A 231 -0.24 28.08 5.33
C THR A 231 -0.30 27.97 6.86
N GLY A 232 0.51 27.10 7.47
CA GLY A 232 0.41 26.75 8.89
C GLY A 232 -0.71 25.77 9.22
N TYR A 233 -1.61 25.45 8.28
CA TYR A 233 -2.69 24.47 8.51
C TYR A 233 -2.18 23.10 8.95
N TRP A 234 -1.02 22.67 8.43
CA TRP A 234 -0.42 21.36 8.72
C TRP A 234 0.54 21.38 9.92
N ASP A 235 0.66 22.50 10.63
CA ASP A 235 1.57 22.60 11.78
C ASP A 235 1.27 21.55 12.86
N PRO A 236 0.01 21.24 13.24
CA PRO A 236 -0.27 20.18 14.21
C PRO A 236 0.25 18.80 13.76
N PHE A 237 0.16 18.50 12.47
CA PHE A 237 0.71 17.27 11.88
C PHE A 237 2.23 17.23 12.03
N PHE A 238 2.94 18.28 11.59
CA PHE A 238 4.39 18.32 11.61
C PHE A 238 4.97 18.42 13.02
N THR A 239 4.35 19.21 13.90
CA THR A 239 4.71 19.27 15.33
C THR A 239 4.57 17.89 15.97
N THR A 240 3.46 17.20 15.72
CA THR A 240 3.28 15.85 16.27
C THR A 240 4.34 14.90 15.74
N CYS A 241 4.58 14.87 14.42
CA CYS A 241 5.65 14.07 13.83
C CYS A 241 7.02 14.34 14.48
N GLN A 242 7.36 15.61 14.71
CA GLN A 242 8.60 15.98 15.39
C GLN A 242 8.63 15.47 16.84
N GLU A 243 7.56 15.67 17.61
CA GLU A 243 7.46 15.26 19.01
C GLU A 243 7.52 13.73 19.19
N THR A 244 6.99 12.99 18.21
CA THR A 244 6.93 11.53 18.24
C THR A 244 8.02 10.84 17.41
N GLU A 245 9.00 11.61 16.92
CA GLU A 245 10.09 11.13 16.06
C GLU A 245 9.59 10.36 14.82
N THR A 246 8.45 10.77 14.26
CA THR A 246 7.81 10.17 13.09
C THR A 246 8.16 10.98 11.82
N THR A 247 8.53 10.30 10.74
CA THR A 247 8.90 10.91 9.45
C THR A 247 7.83 10.75 8.38
#